data_AF-A0A9E3YY17-F1
#
_entry.id   AF-A0A9E3YY17-F1
#
_cell.length_a   1.000
_cell.length_b   1.000
_cell.length_c   1.000
_cell.angle_alpha   90.00
_cell.angle_beta   90.00
_cell.angle_gamma   90.00
#
_symmetry.space_group_name_H-M   'P 1'
#
loop_
_entity.id
_entity.type
_entity.pdbx_description
1 polymer ?
#
loop_
_entity_poly.entity_id
_entity_poly.type
_entity_poly.pdbx_seq_one_letter_code
_entity_poly.pdbx_strand_id
1 'polypeptide(L)'
;MRRDLSIARVAGVMMAAAAISISACASQTVSQVHPPQCKKKGQTNTNDCEVKIVFKAGCPDRADPVDFDIEKTRKISWQSVDEAGNPLSLGWRIYFDPFKGRPIKANNGYTQSPNFNRESPDVAYKYTIVGDGSACEPVDPRFRLR
;
A
#
# COMPACT_ATOMS: atom_id res chain seq x y z
N MET A 1 -41.60 51.27 -31.30
CA MET A 1 -40.55 52.10 -30.67
C MET A 1 -40.99 52.46 -29.26
N ARG A 2 -40.16 52.18 -28.23
CA ARG A 2 -40.24 52.67 -26.83
C ARG A 2 -41.42 52.09 -26.01
N ARG A 3 -41.36 51.78 -24.71
CA ARG A 3 -40.41 51.72 -23.58
C ARG A 3 -41.20 50.95 -22.49
N ASP A 4 -40.65 49.89 -21.90
CA ASP A 4 -40.02 49.85 -20.57
C ASP A 4 -40.85 50.32 -19.36
N LEU A 5 -40.64 49.52 -18.29
CA LEU A 5 -40.90 49.71 -16.84
C LEU A 5 -42.28 49.31 -16.29
N SER A 6 -42.41 48.68 -15.12
CA SER A 6 -41.63 47.76 -14.25
C SER A 6 -42.40 47.74 -12.90
N ILE A 7 -42.01 46.84 -11.99
CA ILE A 7 -42.27 46.88 -10.52
C ILE A 7 -43.65 46.30 -10.12
N ALA A 8 -43.81 45.38 -9.17
CA ALA A 8 -42.92 44.59 -8.32
C ALA A 8 -43.71 43.38 -7.80
N ARG A 9 -43.02 42.26 -7.50
CA ARG A 9 -43.50 41.34 -6.47
C ARG A 9 -42.36 40.93 -5.53
N VAL A 10 -42.51 41.50 -4.35
CA VAL A 10 -42.09 41.13 -3.00
C VAL A 10 -41.41 39.75 -2.86
N ALA A 11 -40.24 39.81 -2.21
CA ALA A 11 -39.42 38.71 -1.76
C ALA A 11 -40.15 37.78 -0.79
N GLY A 12 -40.15 36.48 -1.10
CA GLY A 12 -40.42 35.40 -0.16
C GLY A 12 -39.12 34.67 0.13
N VAL A 13 -38.53 34.92 1.30
CA VAL A 13 -37.37 34.18 1.80
C VAL A 13 -37.84 32.78 2.21
N MET A 14 -37.51 31.77 1.42
CA MET A 14 -37.67 30.38 1.83
C MET A 14 -36.45 29.95 2.64
N MET A 15 -36.61 29.76 3.95
CA MET A 15 -35.66 29.00 4.76
C MET A 15 -35.82 27.52 4.43
N ALA A 16 -34.86 26.96 3.69
CA ALA A 16 -34.69 25.53 3.58
C ALA A 16 -33.85 25.05 4.77
N ALA A 17 -34.48 24.41 5.75
CA ALA A 17 -33.78 23.67 6.79
C ALA A 17 -33.20 22.39 6.17
N ALA A 18 -31.89 22.38 5.93
CA ALA A 18 -31.17 21.18 5.54
C ALA A 18 -31.05 20.26 6.76
N ALA A 19 -31.85 19.20 6.81
CA ALA A 19 -31.65 18.10 7.74
C ALA A 19 -30.36 17.36 7.35
N ILE A 20 -29.30 17.59 8.12
CA ILE A 20 -28.07 16.80 8.02
C ILE A 20 -28.38 15.45 8.64
N SER A 21 -28.77 14.49 7.81
CA SER A 21 -28.85 13.09 8.17
C SER A 21 -27.45 12.63 8.55
N ILE A 22 -27.16 12.60 9.85
CA ILE A 22 -25.95 12.01 10.40
C ILE A 22 -26.07 10.51 10.16
N SER A 23 -25.65 10.05 8.98
CA SER A 23 -25.51 8.63 8.72
C SER A 23 -24.50 8.12 9.73
N ALA A 24 -24.98 7.39 10.74
CA ALA A 24 -24.16 6.65 11.65
C ALA A 24 -23.14 5.87 10.82
N CYS A 25 -21.85 6.13 11.06
CA CYS A 25 -20.81 5.22 10.61
C CYS A 25 -21.10 3.90 11.30
N ALA A 26 -21.72 2.97 10.56
CA ALA A 26 -21.73 1.58 10.94
C ALA A 26 -20.26 1.23 11.17
N SER A 27 -19.91 0.98 12.44
CA SER A 27 -18.63 0.46 12.84
C SER A 27 -18.38 -0.77 11.98
N GLN A 28 -17.56 -0.62 10.95
CA GLN A 28 -17.01 -1.76 10.26
C GLN A 28 -16.19 -2.47 11.32
N THR A 29 -16.70 -3.59 11.79
CA THR A 29 -15.93 -4.58 12.52
C THR A 29 -14.75 -4.89 11.62
N VAL A 30 -13.61 -4.25 11.89
CA VAL A 30 -12.33 -4.60 11.30
C VAL A 30 -12.13 -6.03 11.76
N SER A 31 -12.44 -7.00 10.89
CA SER A 31 -11.86 -8.33 11.01
C SER A 31 -10.38 -8.08 11.23
N GLN A 32 -9.88 -8.46 12.40
CA GLN A 32 -8.45 -8.55 12.64
C GLN A 32 -7.92 -9.59 11.64
N VAL A 33 -7.67 -9.14 10.42
CA VAL A 33 -6.82 -9.81 9.46
C VAL A 33 -5.49 -9.85 10.17
N HIS A 34 -5.22 -10.97 10.84
CA HIS A 34 -3.90 -11.25 11.35
C HIS A 34 -2.99 -11.15 10.13
N PRO A 35 -2.09 -10.16 10.06
CA PRO A 35 -1.21 -10.04 8.93
C PRO A 35 -0.40 -11.34 8.85
N PRO A 36 -0.16 -11.88 7.65
CA PRO A 36 0.67 -13.06 7.50
C PRO A 36 1.98 -12.81 8.25
N GLN A 37 2.21 -13.58 9.32
CA GLN A 37 3.44 -13.49 10.09
C GLN A 37 4.59 -13.98 9.22
N CYS A 38 5.78 -13.39 9.36
CA CYS A 38 7.01 -13.90 8.76
C CYS A 38 7.19 -15.38 9.13
N LYS A 39 6.71 -16.30 8.29
CA LYS A 39 6.85 -17.73 8.53
C LYS A 39 8.26 -18.12 8.13
N LYS A 40 9.02 -18.66 9.10
CA LYS A 40 10.23 -19.42 8.80
C LYS A 40 9.82 -20.61 7.91
N LYS A 41 10.12 -20.57 6.61
CA LYS A 41 9.98 -21.77 5.79
C LYS A 41 11.22 -21.96 4.92
N GLY A 42 12.07 -22.89 5.33
CA GLY A 42 12.99 -23.61 4.44
C GLY A 42 14.22 -22.87 3.92
N GLN A 43 14.79 -21.90 4.63
CA GLN A 43 16.06 -21.26 4.24
C GLN A 43 17.09 -21.22 5.38
N THR A 44 18.34 -21.38 4.99
CA THR A 44 19.57 -21.55 5.78
C THR A 44 19.93 -20.39 6.74
N ASN A 45 19.07 -19.37 6.86
CA ASN A 45 19.17 -18.32 7.88
C ASN A 45 17.76 -18.01 8.40
N THR A 46 17.54 -18.28 9.69
CA THR A 46 16.21 -18.43 10.31
C THR A 46 15.44 -17.14 10.56
N ASN A 47 15.93 -15.97 10.14
CA ASN A 47 15.42 -14.66 10.57
C ASN A 47 15.16 -13.68 9.41
N ASP A 48 15.18 -14.11 8.14
CA ASP A 48 14.77 -13.24 7.03
C ASP A 48 13.25 -13.32 6.83
N CYS A 49 12.61 -12.21 6.48
CA CYS A 49 11.18 -12.18 6.18
C CYS A 49 10.95 -12.06 4.67
N GLU A 50 10.10 -12.91 4.10
CA GLU A 50 9.77 -12.87 2.68
C GLU A 50 8.48 -12.08 2.43
N VAL A 51 8.54 -11.13 1.49
CA VAL A 51 7.39 -10.46 0.91
C VAL A 51 7.24 -10.88 -0.53
N LYS A 52 6.04 -11.34 -0.87
CA LYS A 52 5.67 -11.71 -2.24
C LYS A 52 4.96 -10.55 -2.90
N ILE A 53 5.46 -10.14 -4.06
CA ILE A 53 4.83 -9.17 -4.95
C ILE A 53 4.14 -9.99 -6.02
N VAL A 54 2.81 -10.03 -5.99
CA VAL A 54 2.01 -10.78 -6.96
C VAL A 54 1.90 -9.96 -8.23
N PHE A 55 2.27 -10.55 -9.35
CA PHE A 55 2.14 -9.98 -10.68
C PHE A 55 0.97 -10.62 -11.42
N LYS A 56 0.21 -9.78 -12.11
CA LYS A 56 -0.87 -10.17 -13.00
C LYS A 56 -0.70 -9.45 -14.33
N ALA A 57 -0.71 -10.21 -15.42
CA ALA A 57 -0.48 -9.68 -16.77
C ALA A 57 0.78 -8.80 -16.91
N GLY A 58 1.84 -9.15 -16.17
CA GLY A 58 3.11 -8.38 -16.17
C GLY A 58 3.11 -7.12 -15.30
N CYS A 59 2.00 -6.77 -14.66
CA CYS A 59 1.90 -5.66 -13.72
C CYS A 59 1.89 -6.13 -12.26
N PRO A 60 2.46 -5.36 -11.32
CA PRO A 60 2.23 -5.62 -9.90
C PRO A 60 0.74 -5.42 -9.59
N ASP A 61 0.11 -6.41 -8.95
CA ASP A 61 -1.31 -6.39 -8.57
C ASP A 61 -1.45 -6.10 -7.07
N ARG A 62 -0.64 -6.77 -6.26
CA ARG A 62 -0.58 -6.58 -4.81
C ARG A 62 0.76 -7.05 -4.27
N ALA A 63 1.10 -6.62 -3.07
CA ALA A 63 2.10 -7.30 -2.25
C ALA A 63 1.44 -7.66 -0.93
N ASP A 64 1.58 -8.91 -0.50
CA ASP A 64 0.92 -9.36 0.72
C ASP A 64 1.60 -8.68 1.92
N PRO A 65 0.86 -7.89 2.72
CA PRO A 65 1.44 -7.14 3.81
C PRO A 65 1.87 -8.09 4.92
N VAL A 66 3.13 -7.98 5.35
CA VAL A 66 3.68 -8.75 6.44
C VAL A 66 4.04 -7.81 7.60
N ASP A 67 3.65 -8.16 8.82
CA ASP A 67 4.16 -7.48 10.00
C ASP A 67 5.59 -7.95 10.27
N PHE A 68 6.53 -7.00 10.34
CA PHE A 68 7.94 -7.27 10.62
C PHE A 68 8.24 -6.94 12.08
N ASP A 69 8.86 -7.88 12.78
CA ASP A 69 9.46 -7.65 14.08
C ASP A 69 10.97 -7.40 13.87
N ILE A 70 11.47 -6.19 14.11
CA ILE A 70 12.87 -5.81 13.85
C ILE A 70 13.87 -6.52 14.76
N GLU A 71 13.43 -6.99 15.92
CA GLU A 71 14.28 -7.74 16.84
C GLU A 71 14.48 -9.18 16.37
N LYS A 72 13.47 -9.73 15.68
CA LYS A 72 13.46 -11.11 15.18
C LYS A 72 13.78 -11.23 13.71
N THR A 73 13.67 -10.15 12.96
CA THR A 73 13.86 -10.10 11.51
C THR A 73 15.16 -9.41 11.19
N ARG A 74 16.01 -10.05 10.41
CA ARG A 74 17.28 -9.46 9.97
C ARG A 74 17.06 -8.50 8.80
N LYS A 75 16.23 -8.87 7.83
CA LYS A 75 15.95 -8.10 6.60
C LYS A 75 14.71 -8.64 5.88
N ILE A 76 14.26 -7.91 4.87
CA ILE A 76 13.17 -8.28 3.96
C ILE A 76 13.75 -8.84 2.66
N SER A 77 13.29 -10.02 2.26
CA SER A 77 13.46 -10.56 0.92
C SER A 77 12.20 -10.28 0.11
N TRP A 78 12.35 -9.65 -1.04
CA TRP A 78 11.25 -9.32 -1.93
C TRP A 78 11.31 -10.21 -3.16
N GLN A 79 10.22 -10.91 -3.48
CA GLN A 79 10.14 -11.84 -4.60
C GLN A 79 8.89 -11.55 -5.43
N SER A 80 9.05 -11.35 -6.74
CA SER A 80 7.93 -11.35 -7.67
C SER A 80 7.42 -12.77 -7.90
N VAL A 81 6.11 -12.95 -7.85
CA VAL A 81 5.44 -14.23 -8.07
C VAL A 81 4.21 -14.07 -8.96
N ASP A 82 3.74 -15.15 -9.57
CA ASP A 82 2.43 -15.20 -10.24
C ASP A 82 1.27 -15.34 -9.23
N GLU A 83 0.03 -15.36 -9.73
CA GLU A 83 -1.17 -15.56 -8.90
C GLU A 83 -1.18 -16.92 -8.15
N ALA A 84 -0.40 -17.90 -8.59
CA ALA A 84 -0.24 -19.21 -7.93
C ALA A 84 0.92 -19.22 -6.91
N GLY A 85 1.70 -18.14 -6.82
CA GLY A 85 2.84 -18.01 -5.92
C GLY A 85 4.16 -18.58 -6.48
N ASN A 86 4.23 -18.90 -7.77
CA ASN A 86 5.47 -19.33 -8.42
C ASN A 86 6.38 -18.12 -8.66
N PRO A 87 7.70 -18.22 -8.40
CA PRO A 87 8.64 -17.15 -8.68
C PRO A 87 8.64 -16.72 -10.15
N LEU A 88 8.63 -15.42 -10.38
CA LEU A 88 8.79 -14.79 -11.68
C LEU A 88 10.12 -14.06 -11.76
N SER A 89 10.70 -13.96 -12.96
CA SER A 89 11.88 -13.14 -13.24
C SER A 89 11.47 -11.83 -13.91
N LEU A 90 10.60 -11.05 -13.25
CA LEU A 90 10.15 -9.74 -13.73
C LEU A 90 10.87 -8.60 -13.00
N GLY A 91 11.29 -7.58 -13.74
CA GLY A 91 11.93 -6.39 -13.16
C GLY A 91 10.94 -5.49 -12.43
N TRP A 92 11.34 -4.94 -11.30
CA TRP A 92 10.52 -4.01 -10.51
C TRP A 92 11.35 -3.10 -9.61
N ARG A 93 10.72 -2.03 -9.12
CA ARG A 93 11.33 -1.03 -8.23
C ARG A 93 10.40 -0.64 -7.08
N ILE A 94 11.00 -0.48 -5.90
CA ILE A 94 10.43 0.22 -4.75
C ILE A 94 11.05 1.61 -4.71
N TYR A 95 10.25 2.67 -4.70
CA TYR A 95 10.78 4.05 -4.75
C TYR A 95 11.47 4.49 -3.47
N PHE A 96 11.02 4.00 -2.31
CA PHE A 96 11.58 4.39 -1.03
C PHE A 96 11.69 3.18 -0.10
N ASP A 97 12.92 2.92 0.33
CA ASP A 97 13.22 2.01 1.43
C ASP A 97 13.62 2.85 2.65
N PRO A 98 12.85 2.79 3.75
CA PRO A 98 13.14 3.57 4.94
C PRO A 98 14.49 3.23 5.58
N PHE A 99 15.07 2.05 5.32
CA PHE A 99 16.35 1.64 5.90
C PHE A 99 17.55 2.10 5.08
N LYS A 100 17.36 2.32 3.77
CA LYS A 100 18.43 2.62 2.83
C LYS A 100 18.42 4.09 2.38
N GLY A 101 17.29 4.77 2.56
CA GLY A 101 17.06 6.13 2.07
C GLY A 101 17.08 6.26 0.55
N ARG A 102 16.98 5.15 -0.20
CA ARG A 102 17.04 5.13 -1.68
C ARG A 102 16.16 4.02 -2.25
N PRO A 103 15.83 4.08 -3.55
CA PRO A 103 15.06 3.03 -4.21
C PRO A 103 15.73 1.64 -4.11
N ILE A 104 14.91 0.60 -4.01
CA ILE A 104 15.32 -0.80 -4.22
C ILE A 104 14.91 -1.19 -5.63
N LYS A 105 15.80 -1.85 -6.36
CA LYS A 105 15.50 -2.40 -7.69
C LYS A 105 15.79 -3.89 -7.70
N ALA A 106 14.91 -4.67 -8.32
CA ALA A 106 15.14 -6.06 -8.69
C ALA A 106 15.11 -6.17 -10.21
N ASN A 107 16.18 -6.70 -10.82
CA ASN A 107 16.22 -6.91 -12.27
C ASN A 107 15.71 -8.31 -12.66
N ASN A 108 15.71 -9.26 -11.73
CA ASN A 108 15.37 -10.67 -11.95
C ASN A 108 14.25 -11.14 -11.01
N GLY A 109 13.36 -10.23 -10.60
CA GLY A 109 12.25 -10.54 -9.71
C GLY A 109 12.59 -10.67 -8.24
N TYR A 110 13.87 -10.70 -7.88
CA TYR A 110 14.31 -10.87 -6.50
C TYR A 110 15.29 -9.79 -6.06
N THR A 111 15.14 -9.34 -4.82
CA THR A 111 16.12 -8.47 -4.15
C THR A 111 15.92 -8.52 -2.64
N GLN A 112 16.86 -7.98 -1.88
CA GLN A 112 16.79 -7.93 -0.43
C GLN A 112 17.00 -6.50 0.07
N SER A 113 16.31 -6.15 1.15
CA SER A 113 16.62 -4.94 1.91
C SER A 113 18.00 -5.07 2.58
N PRO A 114 18.61 -3.96 3.01
CA PRO A 114 19.68 -4.00 3.99
C PRO A 114 19.23 -4.71 5.28
N ASN A 115 20.21 -5.06 6.12
CA ASN A 115 19.90 -5.52 7.47
C ASN A 115 19.24 -4.38 8.26
N PHE A 116 18.23 -4.72 9.05
CA PHE A 116 17.65 -3.81 10.02
C PHE A 116 18.66 -3.49 11.12
N ASN A 117 18.56 -2.27 11.66
CA ASN A 117 19.24 -1.88 12.88
C ASN A 117 18.21 -1.74 14.01
N ARG A 118 18.67 -1.83 15.27
CA ARG A 118 17.80 -1.68 16.45
C ARG A 118 17.23 -0.28 16.64
N GLU A 119 17.65 0.68 15.81
CA GLU A 119 17.21 2.07 15.83
C GLU A 119 16.02 2.33 14.90
N SER A 120 15.52 1.28 14.23
CA SER A 120 14.34 1.39 13.36
C SER A 120 13.08 1.62 14.20
N PRO A 121 12.28 2.66 13.93
CA PRO A 121 11.11 2.97 14.74
C PRO A 121 9.92 2.02 14.48
N ASP A 122 9.12 1.73 15.51
CA ASP A 122 7.82 1.03 15.36
C ASP A 122 6.79 1.96 14.71
N VAL A 123 6.79 1.97 13.38
CA VAL A 123 5.86 2.74 12.56
C VAL A 123 5.41 1.95 11.34
N ALA A 124 4.30 2.38 10.74
CA ALA A 124 3.82 1.85 9.47
C ALA A 124 4.50 2.57 8.30
N TYR A 125 5.05 1.79 7.37
CA TYR A 125 5.67 2.30 6.14
C TYR A 125 4.82 1.91 4.93
N LYS A 126 4.64 2.88 4.04
CA LYS A 126 4.04 2.67 2.72
C LYS A 126 5.17 2.46 1.71
N TYR A 127 5.14 1.34 0.98
CA TYR A 127 6.10 1.06 -0.08
C TYR A 127 5.41 1.21 -1.43
N THR A 128 5.90 2.09 -2.28
CA THR A 128 5.40 2.23 -3.66
C THR A 128 6.20 1.34 -4.59
N ILE A 129 5.57 0.30 -5.12
CA ILE A 129 6.16 -0.71 -6.01
C ILE A 129 5.67 -0.47 -7.45
N VAL A 130 6.59 -0.48 -8.40
CA VAL A 130 6.32 -0.32 -9.85
C VAL A 130 7.07 -1.39 -10.64
N GLY A 131 6.42 -1.98 -11.64
CA GLY A 131 7.06 -2.90 -12.60
C GLY A 131 7.90 -2.15 -13.63
N ASP A 132 9.06 -2.70 -14.01
CA ASP A 132 10.03 -2.04 -14.93
C ASP A 132 9.60 -2.12 -16.43
N GLY A 133 8.35 -2.48 -16.77
CA GLY A 133 7.99 -2.93 -18.13
C GLY A 133 6.66 -2.50 -18.74
N SER A 134 5.86 -1.65 -18.12
CA SER A 134 4.54 -1.24 -18.66
C SER A 134 3.99 -0.02 -17.93
N ALA A 135 2.98 0.64 -18.51
CA ALA A 135 2.20 1.70 -17.85
C ALA A 135 1.28 1.11 -16.75
N CYS A 136 1.86 0.31 -15.84
CA CYS A 136 1.15 -0.25 -14.72
C CYS A 136 0.86 0.83 -13.68
N GLU A 137 -0.27 0.69 -13.01
CA GLU A 137 -0.51 1.42 -11.79
C GLU A 137 0.47 0.93 -10.70
N PRO A 138 1.07 1.83 -9.92
CA PRO A 138 1.85 1.46 -8.75
C PRO A 138 0.98 0.78 -7.69
N VAL A 139 1.56 -0.18 -6.95
CA VAL A 139 0.92 -0.73 -5.76
C VAL A 139 1.58 -0.16 -4.51
N ASP A 140 0.76 0.14 -3.51
CA ASP A 140 1.15 0.85 -2.28
C ASP A 140 0.85 0.02 -1.00
N PRO A 141 1.42 -1.19 -0.85
CA PRO A 141 1.29 -1.94 0.39
C PRO A 141 1.80 -1.15 1.60
N ARG A 142 1.12 -1.36 2.73
CA ARG A 142 1.52 -0.84 4.04
C ARG A 142 2.01 -2.00 4.90
N PHE A 143 3.19 -1.82 5.48
CA PHE A 143 3.76 -2.77 6.41
C PHE A 143 4.02 -2.08 7.73
N ARG A 144 3.81 -2.79 8.83
CA ARG A 144 4.16 -2.27 10.15
C ARG A 144 5.48 -2.89 10.59
N LEU A 145 6.40 -2.03 10.97
CA LEU A 145 7.58 -2.42 11.72
C LEU A 145 7.24 -2.35 13.20
N ARG A 146 7.57 -3.42 13.92
CA ARG A 146 7.37 -3.60 15.36
C ARG A 146 8.68 -4.01 16.00
#